data_AF-A0A6I6JSZ0-F1
#
_entry.id   AF-A0A6I6JSZ0-F1
#
_cell.length_a   1.000
_cell.length_b   1.000
_cell.length_c   1.000
_cell.angle_alpha   90.00
_cell.angle_beta   90.00
_cell.angle_gamma   90.00
#
_symmetry.space_group_name_H-M   'P 1'
#
loop_
_entity.id
_entity.type
_entity.pdbx_description
1 polymer ?
#
loop_
_entity_poly.entity_id
_entity_poly.type
_entity_poly.pdbx_seq_one_letter_code
_entity_poly.pdbx_strand_id
1 'polypeptide(L)' 'MLISNMLLQIETEDDYRDALKRFLEICAAPKDSEEERELYLLMDLMEKYERNNCSFT' A
#
# COMPACT_ATOMS: atom_id res chain seq x y z
N MET A 1 8.66 -0.35 -12.60
CA MET A 1 7.42 -0.92 -13.18
C MET A 1 6.33 0.10 -12.94
N LEU A 2 5.82 0.68 -14.02
CA LEU A 2 4.81 1.73 -13.96
C LEU A 2 3.52 1.13 -13.41
N ILE A 3 3.11 1.58 -12.23
CA ILE A 3 1.70 1.89 -11.95
C ILE A 3 0.75 0.84 -12.53
N SER A 4 0.60 -0.31 -11.87
CA SER A 4 -0.68 -1.03 -11.96
C SER A 4 -1.73 -0.16 -11.25
N ASN A 5 -2.15 0.90 -11.95
CA ASN A 5 -3.08 1.96 -11.54
C ASN A 5 -2.85 2.51 -10.13
N MET A 6 -2.34 3.75 -10.01
CA MET A 6 -2.18 4.48 -8.73
C MET A 6 -3.40 4.18 -7.84
N LEU A 7 -3.23 3.27 -6.86
CA LEU A 7 -4.20 3.08 -5.80
C LEU A 7 -4.21 4.42 -5.07
N LEU A 8 -5.13 5.29 -5.44
CA LEU A 8 -5.36 6.56 -4.75
C LEU A 8 -6.06 6.31 -3.41
N GLN A 9 -6.59 5.11 -3.23
CA GLN A 9 -7.39 4.65 -2.11
C GLN A 9 -7.39 3.12 -2.06
N ILE A 10 -7.56 2.57 -0.86
CA ILE A 10 -7.82 1.16 -0.60
C ILE A 10 -9.25 1.12 -0.05
N GLU A 11 -10.19 0.51 -0.77
CA GLU A 11 -11.61 0.47 -0.38
C GLU A 11 -12.04 -0.91 0.07
N THR A 12 -11.52 -1.95 -0.56
CA THR A 12 -11.88 -3.35 -0.32
C THR A 12 -10.77 -4.14 0.36
N GLU A 13 -11.12 -5.29 0.93
CA GLU A 13 -10.12 -6.23 1.48
C GLU A 13 -9.18 -6.75 0.39
N ASP A 14 -9.66 -6.90 -0.85
CA ASP A 14 -8.83 -7.30 -1.99
C ASP A 14 -7.82 -6.22 -2.37
N ASP A 15 -8.22 -4.94 -2.38
CA ASP A 15 -7.29 -3.83 -2.57
C ASP A 15 -6.21 -3.80 -1.48
N TYR A 16 -6.60 -4.10 -0.23
CA TYR A 16 -5.68 -4.15 0.89
C TYR A 16 -4.68 -5.30 0.73
N ARG A 17 -5.14 -6.49 0.30
CA ARG A 17 -4.26 -7.64 0.00
C ARG A 17 -3.25 -7.32 -1.08
N ASP A 18 -3.69 -6.67 -2.16
CA ASP A 18 -2.81 -6.29 -3.27
C ASP A 18 -1.79 -5.21 -2.84
N ALA A 19 -2.23 -4.21 -2.08
CA ALA A 19 -1.35 -3.19 -1.50
C ALA A 19 -0.31 -3.80 -0.55
N LEU A 20 -0.72 -4.72 0.33
CA LEU A 20 0.18 -5.43 1.23
C LEU A 20 1.21 -6.27 0.46
N LYS A 21 0.79 -6.98 -0.59
CA LYS A 21 1.70 -7.75 -1.44
C LYS A 21 2.77 -6.83 -2.05
N ARG A 22 2.36 -5.69 -2.61
CA ARG A 22 3.29 -4.71 -3.18
C ARG A 22 4.24 -4.13 -2.13
N PHE A 23 3.73 -3.79 -0.95
CA PHE A 23 4.52 -3.31 0.18
C PHE A 23 5.63 -4.32 0.54
N LEU A 24 5.30 -5.61 0.60
CA LEU A 24 6.26 -6.68 0.89
C LEU A 24 7.30 -6.87 -0.22
N GLU A 25 6.90 -6.77 -1.49
CA GLU A 25 7.81 -6.82 -2.64
C GLU A 25 8.83 -5.69 -2.60
N ILE A 26 8.39 -4.45 -2.33
CA ILE A 26 9.27 -3.28 -2.19
C ILE A 26 10.20 -3.45 -1.00
N CYS A 27 9.69 -3.94 0.15
CA CYS A 27 10.50 -4.20 1.33
C CYS A 27 11.64 -5.20 1.06
N ALA A 28 11.36 -6.25 0.29
CA ALA A 28 12.30 -7.34 -0.01
C ALA A 28 13.35 -7.02 -1.08
N ALA A 29 13.18 -5.94 -1.84
CA ALA A 29 14.12 -5.54 -2.89
C ALA A 29 14.99 -4.33 -2.47
N PRO A 30 16.19 -4.16 -3.05
CA PRO A 30 16.87 -2.86 -3.08
C PRO A 30 15.93 -1.82 -3.69
N LYS A 31 15.86 -0.64 -3.07
CA LYS A 31 14.93 0.43 -3.46
C LYS A 31 15.71 1.57 -4.09
N ASP A 32 15.16 2.12 -5.16
CA ASP A 32 15.46 3.45 -5.61
C ASP A 32 14.50 4.48 -5.00
N SER A 33 14.65 5.74 -5.39
CA SER A 33 13.83 6.83 -4.87
C SER A 33 12.35 6.75 -5.27
N GLU A 34 12.01 6.06 -6.36
CA GLU A 34 10.65 5.83 -6.79
C GLU A 34 9.98 4.77 -5.90
N GLU A 35 10.69 3.66 -5.63
CA GLU A 35 10.19 2.62 -4.72
C GLU A 35 10.08 3.10 -3.27
N GLU A 36 10.98 3.97 -2.81
CA GLU A 36 10.82 4.63 -1.50
C GLU A 36 9.56 5.48 -1.44
N ARG A 37 9.28 6.27 -2.50
CA ARG A 37 8.07 7.10 -2.56
C ARG A 37 6.79 6.24 -2.58
N GLU A 38 6.81 5.14 -3.33
CA GLU A 38 5.71 4.18 -3.38
C GLU A 38 5.47 3.53 -2.02
N LEU A 39 6.54 3.15 -1.29
CA LEU A 39 6.45 2.59 0.05
C LEU A 39 5.71 3.53 1.02
N TYR A 40 6.08 4.82 1.04
CA TYR A 40 5.42 5.79 1.91
C TYR A 40 3.94 5.98 1.55
N LEU A 41 3.60 5.96 0.26
CA LEU A 41 2.21 6.05 -0.18
C LEU A 41 1.40 4.83 0.28
N LEU A 42 1.94 3.61 0.11
CA LEU A 42 1.27 2.39 0.57
C LEU A 42 1.03 2.40 2.08
N MET A 43 2.01 2.85 2.87
CA MET A 43 1.84 2.98 4.32
C MET A 43 0.67 3.90 4.70
N ASP A 44 0.58 5.09 4.10
CA ASP A 44 -0.50 6.05 4.37
C ASP A 44 -1.88 5.49 3.98
N LEU A 45 -1.98 4.81 2.84
CA LEU A 45 -3.23 4.23 2.36
C LEU A 45 -3.70 3.05 3.22
N MET A 46 -2.78 2.16 3.59
CA MET A 46 -3.08 1.00 4.43
C MET A 46 -3.51 1.45 5.83
N GLU A 47 -2.83 2.43 6.43
CA GLU A 47 -3.22 2.99 7.73
C GLU A 47 -4.63 3.62 7.68
N LYS A 48 -4.97 4.33 6.60
CA LYS A 48 -6.32 4.88 6.40
C LYS A 48 -7.37 3.78 6.32
N TYR A 49 -7.12 2.72 5.55
CA TYR A 49 -8.03 1.59 5.46
C TYR A 49 -8.23 0.90 6.81
N GLU A 50 -7.15 0.60 7.52
CA GLU A 50 -7.17 -0.07 8.83
C GLU A 50 -7.93 0.76 9.87
N ARG A 51 -7.72 2.07 9.92
CA ARG A 51 -8.48 2.96 10.82
C ARG A 51 -9.98 2.91 10.55
N ASN A 52 -10.39 2.85 9.30
CA ASN A 52 -11.80 2.89 8.92
C ASN A 52 -12.51 1.54 9.06
N ASN A 53 -11.79 0.42 8.95
CA ASN A 53 -12.41 -0.91 8.81
C ASN A 53 -11.99 -1.92 9.89
N CYS A 54 -10.85 -1.70 10.56
CA CYS A 54 -10.28 -2.62 11.54
C CYS A 54 -10.21 -2.02 12.96
N SER A 55 -10.69 -0.79 13.14
CA SER A 55 -10.86 -0.22 14.47
C SER A 55 -12.09 -0.85 15.15
N PHE A 56 -11.84 -1.74 16.11
CA PHE A 56 -12.88 -2.17 17.03
C PHE A 56 -13.07 -1.08 18.09
N THR A 57 -14.13 -0.28 17.95
CA THR A 57 -14.78 0.41 19.07
C THR A 57 -16.01 -0.36 19.50
#